data_AF-A0A6A9SZV0-F1
#
_entry.id   AF-A0A6A9SZV0-F1
#
_cell.length_a   1.000
_cell.length_b   1.000
_cell.length_c   1.000
_cell.angle_alpha   90.00
_cell.angle_beta   90.00
_cell.angle_gamma   90.00
#
_symmetry.space_group_name_H-M   'P 1'
#
loop_
_entity.id
_entity.type
_entity.pdbx_description
1 polymer ?
#
loop_
_entity_poly.entity_id
_entity_poly.type
_entity_poly.pdbx_seq_one_letter_code
_entity_poly.pdbx_strand_id
1 'polypeptide(L)' 'MECSRCGGRLETYALNGSEACVCEDCGFVDTPFEHDDVEFEDPEPWSTAIQRFYEKRESAPGQE' A
#
# COMPACT_ATOMS: atom_id res chain seq x y z
N MET A 1 -20.81 12.66 -0.72
CA MET A 1 -20.61 11.27 -1.18
C MET A 1 -20.79 10.36 0.02
N GLU A 2 -21.35 9.16 -0.14
CA GLU A 2 -21.61 8.23 0.97
C GLU A 2 -20.52 7.16 1.03
N CYS A 3 -20.07 6.82 2.22
CA CYS A 3 -19.04 5.80 2.43
C CYS A 3 -19.60 4.42 2.09
N SER A 4 -18.95 3.72 1.17
CA SER A 4 -19.33 2.36 0.75
C SER A 4 -19.23 1.31 1.86
N ARG A 5 -18.52 1.59 2.96
CA ARG A 5 -18.35 0.68 4.10
C ARG A 5 -19.40 0.84 5.20
N CYS A 6 -19.75 2.08 5.54
CA CYS A 6 -20.60 2.35 6.71
C CYS A 6 -21.82 3.23 6.41
N GLY A 7 -21.96 3.74 5.18
CA GLY A 7 -23.01 4.70 4.81
C GLY A 7 -22.80 6.11 5.36
N GLY A 8 -21.70 6.35 6.08
CA GLY A 8 -21.33 7.66 6.63
C GLY A 8 -21.02 8.70 5.55
N ARG A 9 -20.91 9.96 5.94
CA ARG A 9 -20.57 11.04 5.00
C ARG A 9 -19.07 11.06 4.73
N LEU A 10 -18.69 11.19 3.47
CA LEU A 10 -17.30 11.39 3.06
C LEU A 10 -16.97 12.89 3.05
N GLU A 11 -15.80 13.21 3.61
CA GLU A 11 -15.17 14.53 3.58
C GLU A 11 -14.01 14.53 2.58
N THR A 12 -13.72 15.69 1.97
CA THR A 12 -12.66 15.82 0.95
C THR A 12 -11.58 16.77 1.46
N TYR A 13 -10.34 16.28 1.49
CA TYR A 13 -9.15 17.05 1.79
C TYR A 13 -8.39 17.38 0.51
N ALA A 14 -7.89 18.61 0.39
CA ALA A 14 -7.11 19.06 -0.77
C ALA A 14 -5.78 19.66 -0.32
N LEU A 15 -4.67 19.21 -0.93
CA LEU A 15 -3.32 19.72 -0.66
C LEU A 15 -2.47 19.66 -1.93
N ASN A 16 -1.86 20.79 -2.30
CA ASN A 16 -0.91 20.89 -3.42
C ASN A 16 -1.43 20.32 -4.77
N GLY A 17 -2.73 20.48 -5.04
CA GLY A 17 -3.37 19.98 -6.27
C GLY A 17 -3.79 18.51 -6.22
N SER A 18 -3.59 17.82 -5.09
CA SER A 18 -4.10 16.47 -4.85
C SER A 18 -5.31 16.50 -3.93
N GLU A 19 -6.27 15.60 -4.17
CA GLU A 19 -7.49 15.45 -3.37
C GLU A 19 -7.57 14.04 -2.79
N ALA A 20 -8.15 13.92 -1.59
CA ALA A 20 -8.44 12.64 -0.96
C ALA A 20 -9.83 12.67 -0.29
N CYS A 21 -10.61 11.62 -0.50
CA CYS A 21 -11.92 11.44 0.12
C CYS A 21 -11.81 10.49 1.32
N VAL A 22 -12.21 10.94 2.51
CA VAL A 22 -12.07 10.22 3.78
C VAL A 22 -13.42 10.11 4.47
N CYS A 23 -13.72 8.94 5.04
CA CYS A 23 -14.80 8.76 6.00
C CYS A 23 -14.23 8.83 7.41
N GLU A 24 -14.61 9.86 8.16
CA GLU A 24 -14.15 10.03 9.54
C GLU A 24 -14.79 9.04 10.52
N ASP A 25 -15.94 8.47 10.17
CA ASP A 25 -16.66 7.52 11.01
C ASP A 25 -15.98 6.15 11.09
N CYS A 26 -15.42 5.65 9.98
CA CYS A 26 -14.83 4.31 9.91
C CYS A 26 -13.39 4.28 9.39
N GLY A 27 -12.79 5.43 9.09
CA GLY A 27 -11.42 5.56 8.58
C GLY A 27 -11.23 5.04 7.15
N PHE A 28 -12.30 4.87 6.37
CA PHE A 28 -12.16 4.54 4.95
C PHE A 28 -11.58 5.73 4.19
N VAL A 29 -10.64 5.47 3.27
CA VAL A 29 -10.08 6.50 2.39
C VAL A 29 -10.15 5.98 0.96
N ASP A 30 -10.77 6.76 0.08
CA ASP A 30 -10.83 6.49 -1.35
C ASP A 30 -9.61 7.15 -2.01
N THR A 31 -8.44 6.52 -1.81
CA THR A 31 -7.21 6.94 -2.48
C THR A 31 -7.15 6.23 -3.82
N PRO A 32 -7.27 6.95 -4.95
CA PRO A 32 -7.00 6.36 -6.25
C PRO A 32 -5.54 5.91 -6.26
N PHE A 33 -5.32 4.60 -6.39
CA PHE A 33 -4.00 4.02 -6.57
C PHE A 33 -4.02 3.26 -7.89
N GLU A 34 -3.05 3.55 -8.74
CA GLU A 34 -2.85 2.81 -9.98
C GLU A 34 -2.16 1.50 -9.62
N HIS A 35 -2.85 0.38 -9.79
CA HIS A 35 -2.15 -0.88 -9.97
C HIS A 35 -1.54 -0.79 -11.35
N ASP A 36 -0.25 -0.46 -11.42
CA ASP A 36 0.53 -0.86 -12.58
C ASP A 36 0.52 -2.40 -12.56
N ASP A 37 -0.45 -2.98 -13.29
CA ASP A 37 -0.51 -4.41 -13.61
C ASP A 37 0.64 -4.72 -14.57
N VAL A 38 1.87 -4.48 -14.11
CA VAL A 38 3.05 -5.04 -14.75
C VAL A 38 2.99 -6.52 -14.42
N GLU A 39 2.40 -7.29 -15.34
CA GLU A 39 2.52 -8.74 -15.33
C GLU A 39 4.00 -9.08 -15.49
N PHE A 40 4.68 -9.30 -14.38
CA PHE A 40 6.02 -9.89 -14.40
C PHE A 40 5.84 -11.33 -14.88
N GLU A 41 6.42 -11.68 -16.03
CA GLU A 41 6.28 -13.01 -16.62
C GLU A 41 6.80 -14.12 -15.69
N ASP A 42 7.70 -13.78 -14.76
CA ASP A 42 8.23 -14.68 -13.73
C ASP A 42 8.51 -13.93 -12.42
N PRO A 43 7.51 -13.70 -11.56
CA PRO A 43 7.75 -13.11 -10.26
C PRO A 43 8.59 -14.06 -9.40
N GLU A 44 9.60 -13.53 -8.72
CA GLU A 44 10.41 -14.32 -7.78
C GLU A 44 9.49 -14.99 -6.74
N PRO A 45 9.61 -16.30 -6.50
CA PRO A 45 8.85 -16.96 -5.46
C PRO A 45 9.14 -16.35 -4.09
N TRP A 46 8.10 -16.18 -3.26
CA TRP A 46 8.24 -15.65 -1.90
C TRP A 46 9.31 -16.37 -1.07
N SER A 47 9.40 -17.70 -1.22
CA SER A 47 10.43 -18.50 -0.55
C SER A 47 11.84 -18.06 -0.93
N THR A 48 12.09 -17.82 -2.22
CA THR A 48 13.38 -17.35 -2.75
C THR A 48 13.69 -15.95 -2.24
N ALA A 49 12.72 -15.03 -2.27
CA ALA A 49 12.90 -13.67 -1.79
C ALA A 49 13.24 -13.61 -0.28
N ILE A 50 12.54 -14.42 0.52
CA ILE A 50 12.74 -14.53 1.97
C ILE A 50 14.11 -15.16 2.27
N GLN A 51 14.48 -16.23 1.57
CA GLN A 51 15.78 -16.86 1.72
C GLN A 51 16.92 -15.88 1.42
N ARG A 52 16.87 -15.18 0.28
CA ARG A 52 17.85 -14.15 -0.10
C ARG A 52 17.97 -13.05 0.97
N PHE A 53 16.86 -12.63 1.56
CA PHE A 53 16.87 -11.64 2.63
C PHE A 53 17.67 -12.11 3.85
N TYR A 54 17.44 -13.34 4.32
CA TYR A 54 18.16 -13.89 5.47
C TYR A 54 19.64 -14.15 5.16
N GLU A 55 19.95 -14.74 4.00
CA GLU A 55 21.35 -14.96 3.58
C GLU A 55 22.14 -13.66 3.51
N LYS A 56 21.51 -12.56 3.04
CA LYS A 56 22.13 -11.23 3.03
C LYS A 56 22.37 -10.69 4.45
N ARG A 57 21.48 -10.97 5.41
CA ARG A 57 21.68 -10.58 6.81
C ARG A 57 22.76 -11.40 7.50
N GLU A 58 22.85 -12.69 7.21
CA GLU A 58 23.85 -13.59 7.78
C GLU A 58 25.25 -13.35 7.19
N SER A 59 25.31 -12.92 5.92
CA SER A 59 26.55 -12.60 5.21
C SER A 59 27.01 -11.15 5.42
N ALA A 60 26.18 -10.29 5.99
CA ALA A 60 26.57 -8.94 6.39
C ALA A 60 27.15 -9.01 7.83
N PRO A 61 28.40 -8.56 8.07
CA PRO A 61 28.90 -8.45 9.43
C PRO A 61 27.98 -7.49 10.20
N GLY A 62 27.59 -7.91 11.42
CA GLY A 62 26.54 -7.27 12.23
C GLY A 62 26.51 -5.75 12.13
N GLN A 63 25.49 -5.24 11.44
CA GLN A 63 25.11 -3.84 11.52
C GLN A 63 23.97 -3.76 12.53
N GLU A 64 24.35 -3.54 13.79
CA GLU A 64 23.47 -3.00 14.83
C GLU A 64 23.22 -1.51 14.61
#